data_AF-A0A1A9W6A5-F1
#
_entry.id   AF-A0A1A9W6A5-F1
#
_cell.length_a   1.000
_cell.length_b   1.000
_cell.length_c   1.000
_cell.angle_alpha   90.00
_cell.angle_beta   90.00
_cell.angle_gamma   90.00
#
_symmetry.space_group_name_H-M   'P 1'
#
loop_
_entity.id
_entity.type
_entity.pdbx_description
1 polymer ?
#
loop_
_entity_poly.entity_id
_entity_poly.type
_entity_poly.pdbx_seq_one_letter_code
_entity_poly.pdbx_strand_id
1 'polypeptide(L)'
;MFLDFQGMIEEQHLILFRGPFYIVVYLFLIAINVYGWRRAGVNHILIFEIDPRKHLTYSHLLELSFIFAMLTALSVLGYVYAKNLHISGFLFPLILFLTMGLYLILPLPILHSDSRLWLLKVMGRLMAAPFFSVAFADFWLGDQFNSMTIVFIDFKNLLCFYVRNPFLSGNYKQDVCEFDDHIINACVSSLPAWFRFAQCLRQYRDARKLHPYITNAGKYATVFPTILFATLMNVYRDEYDTFLKNPFLWCFICFKMISTIYGFAWDILGDFGLLKVYKKENIFLRENVIYPKNFYYFLIIENFVLRFFWIVDFPMVALNYVNIRKMESISGLLEIIRRYIWNYVRLENEHLYNVGQYRAVRDIFIAPLEKRPITDFEEMDDKLSETSIFY
;
A
#
# COMPACT_ATOMS: atom_id res chain seq x y z
N MET A 1 12.20 29.46 -23.71
CA MET A 1 10.87 29.13 -23.16
C MET A 1 10.78 27.71 -22.60
N PHE A 2 11.49 26.70 -23.16
CA PHE A 2 11.56 25.35 -22.56
C PHE A 2 12.64 25.15 -21.47
N LEU A 3 13.58 26.09 -21.33
CA LEU A 3 14.68 26.01 -20.35
C LEU A 3 14.30 26.47 -18.93
N ASP A 4 13.11 27.07 -18.74
CA ASP A 4 12.67 27.60 -17.43
C ASP A 4 11.81 26.60 -16.63
N PHE A 5 11.44 25.47 -17.22
CA PHE A 5 10.69 24.43 -16.50
C PHE A 5 11.54 23.71 -15.45
N GLN A 6 12.86 23.63 -15.66
CA GLN A 6 13.80 23.05 -14.69
C GLN A 6 13.99 23.92 -13.43
N GLY A 7 13.72 25.22 -13.51
CA GLY A 7 13.82 26.15 -12.37
C GLY A 7 12.51 26.36 -11.60
N MET A 8 11.35 26.00 -12.16
CA MET A 8 10.04 26.25 -11.54
C MET A 8 9.58 25.17 -10.54
N ILE A 9 10.10 23.94 -10.66
CA ILE A 9 9.91 22.90 -9.63
C ILE A 9 11.28 22.70 -9.00
N GLU A 10 11.63 23.52 -8.02
CA GLU A 10 12.80 23.21 -7.20
C GLU A 10 12.63 21.81 -6.62
N GLU A 11 13.68 20.99 -6.65
CA GLU A 11 13.66 19.62 -6.10
C GLU A 11 13.17 19.58 -4.65
N GLN A 12 13.27 20.70 -3.93
CA GLN A 12 12.76 20.90 -2.57
C GLN A 12 11.26 20.62 -2.46
N HIS A 13 10.48 20.92 -3.51
CA HIS A 13 9.01 20.88 -3.45
C HIS A 13 8.39 19.53 -3.83
N LEU A 14 9.21 18.56 -4.25
CA LEU A 14 8.74 17.19 -4.56
C LEU A 14 7.99 16.55 -3.38
N ILE A 15 8.47 16.78 -2.16
CA ILE A 15 7.89 16.23 -0.93
C ILE A 15 6.45 16.70 -0.71
N LEU A 16 6.09 17.91 -1.18
CA LEU A 16 4.75 18.47 -1.00
C LEU A 16 3.69 17.72 -1.81
N PHE A 17 4.08 17.08 -2.92
CA PHE A 17 3.17 16.41 -3.84
C PHE A 17 3.35 14.90 -3.89
N ARG A 18 4.48 14.37 -3.41
CA ARG A 18 4.82 12.93 -3.44
C ARG A 18 3.78 12.08 -2.72
N GLY A 19 3.42 12.43 -1.49
CA GLY A 19 2.38 11.73 -0.72
C GLY A 19 1.01 11.66 -1.44
N PRO A 20 0.39 12.79 -1.81
CA PRO A 20 -0.85 12.81 -2.59
C PRO A 20 -0.77 12.02 -3.91
N PHE A 21 0.34 12.16 -4.63
CA PHE A 21 0.58 11.41 -5.87
C PHE A 21 0.59 9.89 -5.63
N TYR A 22 1.25 9.42 -4.57
CA TYR A 22 1.26 8.00 -4.23
C TYR A 22 -0.13 7.48 -3.83
N ILE A 23 -0.95 8.29 -3.16
CA ILE A 23 -2.34 7.92 -2.87
C ILE A 23 -3.12 7.71 -4.17
N VAL A 24 -2.96 8.62 -5.15
CA VAL A 24 -3.58 8.50 -6.48
C VAL A 24 -3.13 7.21 -7.17
N VAL A 25 -1.83 6.98 -7.28
CA VAL A 25 -1.27 5.79 -7.93
C VAL A 25 -1.76 4.52 -7.23
N TYR A 26 -1.81 4.52 -5.91
CA TYR A 26 -2.25 3.37 -5.15
C TYR A 26 -3.74 3.06 -5.36
N LEU A 27 -4.62 4.08 -5.38
CA LEU A 27 -6.04 3.89 -5.67
C LEU A 27 -6.25 3.32 -7.08
N PHE A 28 -5.52 3.83 -8.06
CA PHE A 28 -5.52 3.30 -9.43
C PHE A 28 -5.13 1.81 -9.46
N LEU A 29 -4.02 1.46 -8.81
CA LEU A 29 -3.51 0.08 -8.77
C LEU A 29 -4.43 -0.87 -7.98
N ILE A 30 -5.09 -0.39 -6.93
CA ILE A 30 -6.10 -1.17 -6.20
C ILE A 30 -7.35 -1.38 -7.07
N ALA A 31 -7.77 -0.40 -7.86
CA ALA A 31 -8.87 -0.57 -8.79
C ALA A 31 -8.56 -1.68 -9.82
N ILE A 32 -7.32 -1.72 -10.34
CA ILE A 32 -6.85 -2.78 -11.24
C ILE A 32 -6.83 -4.14 -10.52
N ASN A 33 -6.34 -4.21 -9.27
CA ASN A 33 -6.39 -5.43 -8.46
C ASN A 33 -7.83 -5.95 -8.33
N VAL A 34 -8.79 -5.09 -7.96
CA VAL A 34 -10.21 -5.47 -7.82
C VAL A 34 -10.80 -5.99 -9.13
N TYR A 35 -10.48 -5.33 -10.26
CA TYR A 35 -10.88 -5.82 -11.58
C TYR A 35 -10.28 -7.20 -11.88
N GLY A 36 -8.97 -7.37 -11.66
CA GLY A 36 -8.25 -8.60 -11.92
C GLY A 36 -8.74 -9.77 -11.05
N TRP A 37 -8.97 -9.55 -9.75
CA TRP A 37 -9.54 -10.54 -8.84
C TRP A 37 -10.93 -10.98 -9.30
N ARG A 38 -11.81 -10.04 -9.67
CA ARG A 38 -13.15 -10.35 -10.16
C ARG A 38 -13.09 -11.17 -11.45
N ARG A 39 -12.21 -10.82 -12.38
CA ARG A 39 -12.03 -11.55 -13.64
C ARG A 39 -11.49 -12.96 -13.42
N ALA A 40 -10.62 -13.15 -12.43
CA ALA A 40 -10.04 -14.45 -12.09
C ALA A 40 -10.91 -15.31 -11.17
N GLY A 41 -12.08 -14.83 -10.74
CA GLY A 41 -12.96 -15.56 -9.81
C GLY A 41 -12.50 -15.55 -8.35
N VAL A 42 -11.55 -14.69 -7.98
CA VAL A 42 -11.07 -14.54 -6.60
C VAL A 42 -12.09 -13.73 -5.78
N ASN A 43 -12.72 -14.37 -4.80
CA ASN A 43 -13.76 -13.76 -3.96
C ASN A 43 -13.19 -12.81 -2.90
N HIS A 44 -12.72 -11.64 -3.36
CA HIS A 44 -12.17 -10.58 -2.51
C HIS A 44 -13.20 -9.98 -1.54
N ILE A 45 -14.49 -9.95 -1.89
CA ILE A 45 -15.57 -9.44 -1.03
C ILE A 45 -15.65 -10.29 0.25
N LEU A 46 -15.65 -11.62 0.10
CA LEU A 46 -15.66 -12.54 1.23
C LEU A 46 -14.38 -12.44 2.06
N ILE A 47 -13.21 -12.40 1.40
CA ILE A 47 -11.90 -12.37 2.07
C ILE A 47 -11.73 -11.11 2.93
N PHE A 48 -12.21 -9.96 2.44
CA PHE A 48 -12.17 -8.71 3.19
C PHE A 48 -13.38 -8.51 4.12
N GLU A 49 -14.30 -9.48 4.18
CA GLU A 49 -15.54 -9.40 4.97
C GLU A 49 -16.35 -8.12 4.67
N ILE A 50 -16.42 -7.76 3.39
CA ILE A 50 -17.17 -6.58 2.91
C ILE A 50 -18.62 -6.99 2.64
N ASP A 51 -19.57 -6.09 2.91
CA ASP A 51 -20.97 -6.29 2.54
C ASP A 51 -21.13 -6.41 1.00
N PRO A 52 -21.63 -7.54 0.47
CA PRO A 52 -21.84 -7.74 -0.97
C PRO A 52 -22.81 -6.75 -1.62
N ARG A 53 -23.66 -6.08 -0.84
CA ARG A 53 -24.61 -5.08 -1.35
C ARG A 53 -24.04 -3.67 -1.36
N LYS A 54 -22.97 -3.44 -0.58
CA LYS A 54 -22.42 -2.12 -0.27
C LYS A 54 -20.89 -2.12 -0.37
N HIS A 55 -20.38 -2.53 -1.52
CA HIS A 55 -18.95 -2.50 -1.80
C HIS A 55 -18.62 -1.57 -2.97
N LEU A 56 -17.41 -1.01 -2.96
CA LEU A 56 -16.89 -0.31 -4.13
C LEU A 56 -16.61 -1.30 -5.25
N THR A 57 -16.98 -0.93 -6.46
CA THR A 57 -16.56 -1.64 -7.67
C THR A 57 -15.21 -1.07 -8.11
N TYR A 58 -14.52 -1.78 -9.02
CA TYR A 58 -13.30 -1.27 -9.63
C TYR A 58 -13.54 0.07 -10.37
N SER A 59 -14.74 0.28 -10.96
CA SER A 59 -15.07 1.53 -11.66
C SER A 59 -15.15 2.72 -10.70
N HIS A 60 -15.76 2.55 -9.53
CA HIS A 60 -15.81 3.61 -8.51
C HIS A 60 -14.41 3.95 -7.97
N LEU A 61 -13.53 2.94 -7.81
CA LEU A 61 -12.14 3.16 -7.40
C LEU A 61 -11.33 3.89 -8.48
N LEU A 62 -11.53 3.55 -9.76
CA LEU A 62 -10.91 4.27 -10.88
C LEU A 62 -11.40 5.71 -10.93
N GLU A 63 -12.71 5.94 -10.82
CA GLU A 63 -13.30 7.28 -10.80
C GLU A 63 -12.69 8.15 -9.69
N LEU A 64 -12.65 7.63 -8.46
CA LEU A 64 -12.02 8.31 -7.33
C LEU A 64 -10.54 8.63 -7.60
N SER A 65 -9.80 7.65 -8.14
CA SER A 65 -8.40 7.83 -8.51
C SER A 65 -8.22 8.93 -9.55
N PHE A 66 -9.08 9.00 -10.57
CA PHE A 66 -9.00 10.02 -11.61
C PHE A 66 -9.38 11.41 -11.08
N ILE A 67 -10.39 11.52 -10.22
CA ILE A 67 -10.73 12.79 -9.56
C ILE A 67 -9.54 13.30 -8.76
N PHE A 68 -8.92 12.45 -7.94
CA PHE A 68 -7.73 12.83 -7.17
C PHE A 68 -6.51 13.11 -8.04
N ALA A 69 -6.32 12.39 -9.16
CA ALA A 69 -5.28 12.69 -10.13
C ALA A 69 -5.47 14.09 -10.74
N MET A 70 -6.71 14.43 -11.12
CA MET A 70 -7.04 15.75 -11.66
C MET A 70 -6.84 16.85 -10.63
N LEU A 71 -7.27 16.66 -9.38
CA LEU A 71 -7.01 17.61 -8.30
C LEU A 71 -5.51 17.79 -8.05
N THR A 72 -4.74 16.71 -8.09
CA THR A 72 -3.28 16.76 -7.94
C THR A 72 -2.64 17.53 -9.10
N ALA A 73 -3.05 17.27 -10.34
CA ALA A 73 -2.55 17.96 -11.52
C ALA A 73 -2.89 19.47 -11.50
N LEU A 74 -4.13 19.83 -11.15
CA LEU A 74 -4.56 21.22 -10.97
C LEU A 74 -3.80 21.91 -9.84
N SER A 75 -3.52 21.19 -8.74
CA SER A 75 -2.74 21.71 -7.62
C SER A 75 -1.27 21.97 -8.02
N VAL A 76 -0.66 21.07 -8.79
CA VAL A 76 0.70 21.27 -9.32
C VAL A 76 0.72 22.43 -10.31
N LEU A 77 -0.27 22.52 -11.19
CA LEU A 77 -0.41 23.64 -12.12
C LEU A 77 -0.54 24.97 -11.36
N GLY A 78 -1.43 25.02 -10.37
CA GLY A 78 -1.60 26.17 -9.50
C GLY A 78 -0.30 26.57 -8.80
N TYR A 79 0.45 25.60 -8.28
CA TYR A 79 1.76 25.82 -7.68
C TYR A 79 2.75 26.46 -8.66
N VAL A 80 2.89 25.90 -9.87
CA VAL A 80 3.80 26.41 -10.91
C VAL A 80 3.43 27.85 -11.32
N TYR A 81 2.14 28.15 -11.44
CA TYR A 81 1.65 29.48 -11.84
C TYR A 81 1.44 30.44 -10.67
N ALA A 82 1.69 30.03 -9.42
CA ALA A 82 1.37 30.82 -8.23
C ALA A 82 2.06 32.20 -8.22
N LYS A 83 3.31 32.25 -8.70
CA LYS A 83 4.06 33.51 -8.85
C LYS A 83 3.36 34.49 -9.78
N ASN A 84 2.77 34.01 -10.88
CA ASN A 84 2.03 34.83 -11.84
C ASN A 84 0.68 35.28 -11.27
N LEU A 85 0.11 34.52 -10.33
CA LEU A 85 -1.14 34.84 -9.64
C LEU A 85 -0.93 35.74 -8.43
N HIS A 86 0.32 36.07 -8.06
CA HIS A 86 0.66 36.78 -6.83
C HIS A 86 0.10 36.13 -5.55
N ILE A 87 -0.01 34.80 -5.55
CA ILE A 87 -0.47 33.99 -4.43
C ILE A 87 0.68 33.07 -3.99
N SER A 88 0.74 32.68 -2.71
CA SER A 88 1.72 31.70 -2.26
C SER A 88 1.48 30.33 -2.90
N GLY A 89 2.49 29.77 -3.56
CA GLY A 89 2.40 28.44 -4.19
C GLY A 89 2.07 27.33 -3.20
N PHE A 90 2.49 27.46 -1.94
CA PHE A 90 2.22 26.46 -0.90
C PHE A 90 0.74 26.34 -0.52
N LEU A 91 -0.11 27.27 -0.94
CA LEU A 91 -1.55 27.17 -0.71
C LEU A 91 -2.15 25.98 -1.47
N PHE A 92 -1.68 25.68 -2.68
CA PHE A 92 -2.22 24.62 -3.52
C PHE A 92 -2.03 23.21 -2.92
N PRO A 93 -0.81 22.75 -2.57
CA PRO A 93 -0.63 21.45 -1.94
C PRO A 93 -1.35 21.34 -0.59
N LEU A 94 -1.49 22.45 0.16
CA LEU A 94 -2.28 22.48 1.40
C LEU A 94 -3.76 22.19 1.11
N ILE A 95 -4.37 22.88 0.15
CA ILE A 95 -5.76 22.68 -0.25
C ILE A 95 -5.97 21.24 -0.74
N LEU A 96 -5.07 20.71 -1.58
CA LEU A 96 -5.14 19.33 -2.06
C LEU A 96 -5.19 18.34 -0.90
N PHE A 97 -4.25 18.47 0.03
CA PHE A 97 -4.14 17.59 1.18
C PHE A 97 -5.36 17.67 2.10
N LEU A 98 -5.83 18.89 2.41
CA LEU A 98 -7.06 19.10 3.19
C LEU A 98 -8.28 18.52 2.49
N THR A 99 -8.36 18.63 1.15
CA THR A 99 -9.47 18.09 0.37
C THR A 99 -9.49 16.56 0.40
N MET A 100 -8.35 15.91 0.21
CA MET A 100 -8.22 14.45 0.32
C MET A 100 -8.53 13.95 1.73
N GLY A 101 -8.01 14.64 2.75
CA GLY A 101 -8.27 14.33 4.15
C GLY A 101 -9.75 14.49 4.52
N LEU A 102 -10.35 15.61 4.13
CA LEU A 102 -11.78 15.90 4.33
C LEU A 102 -12.64 14.85 3.63
N TYR A 103 -12.33 14.48 2.39
CA TYR A 103 -13.05 13.42 1.69
C TYR A 103 -13.08 12.14 2.52
N LEU A 104 -11.95 11.71 3.10
CA LEU A 104 -11.85 10.47 3.85
C LEU A 104 -12.66 10.50 5.15
N ILE A 105 -12.58 11.60 5.91
CA ILE A 105 -13.22 11.72 7.24
C ILE A 105 -14.67 12.20 7.19
N LEU A 106 -15.16 12.63 6.02
CA LEU A 106 -16.49 13.22 5.89
C LEU A 106 -17.58 12.22 6.36
N PRO A 107 -18.33 12.53 7.43
CA PRO A 107 -19.31 11.61 8.01
C PRO A 107 -20.66 11.63 7.25
N LEU A 108 -20.82 12.53 6.28
CA LEU A 108 -22.06 12.66 5.51
C LEU A 108 -22.30 11.42 4.64
N PRO A 109 -23.58 10.98 4.45
CA PRO A 109 -23.97 9.81 3.66
C PRO A 109 -23.89 10.07 2.14
N ILE A 110 -22.82 10.72 1.70
CA ILE A 110 -22.49 11.05 0.31
C ILE A 110 -21.09 10.52 0.01
N LEU A 111 -20.77 10.31 -1.27
CA LEU A 111 -19.43 9.90 -1.71
C LEU A 111 -18.93 8.60 -1.02
N HIS A 112 -19.76 7.55 -1.10
CA HIS A 112 -19.42 6.20 -0.61
C HIS A 112 -19.06 6.13 0.89
N SER A 113 -19.88 6.76 1.74
CA SER A 113 -19.68 6.83 3.20
C SER A 113 -19.40 5.48 3.88
N ASP A 114 -20.10 4.42 3.48
CA ASP A 114 -19.94 3.07 4.06
C ASP A 114 -18.52 2.54 3.84
N SER A 115 -17.97 2.73 2.64
CA SER A 115 -16.62 2.28 2.30
C SER A 115 -15.53 3.13 2.95
N ARG A 116 -15.77 4.45 3.10
CA ARG A 116 -14.86 5.33 3.85
C ARG A 116 -14.81 4.96 5.33
N LEU A 117 -15.98 4.74 5.94
CA LEU A 117 -16.06 4.33 7.35
C LEU A 117 -15.44 2.95 7.56
N TRP A 118 -15.64 2.01 6.63
CA TRP A 118 -14.95 0.73 6.64
C TRP A 118 -13.43 0.91 6.62
N LEU A 119 -12.89 1.72 5.70
CA LEU A 119 -11.45 1.99 5.62
C LEU A 119 -10.93 2.63 6.91
N LEU A 120 -11.61 3.65 7.44
CA LEU A 120 -11.26 4.31 8.72
C LEU A 120 -11.28 3.32 9.89
N LYS A 121 -12.25 2.40 9.92
CA LYS A 121 -12.33 1.36 10.95
C LYS A 121 -11.15 0.38 10.86
N VAL A 122 -10.79 -0.08 9.66
CA VAL A 122 -9.64 -0.98 9.45
C VAL A 122 -8.33 -0.27 9.79
N MET A 123 -8.16 1.00 9.37
CA MET A 123 -7.02 1.84 9.75
C MET A 123 -6.92 2.01 11.27
N GLY A 124 -8.03 2.35 11.94
CA GLY A 124 -8.08 2.53 13.38
C GLY A 124 -7.74 1.25 14.15
N ARG A 125 -8.25 0.09 13.72
CA ARG A 125 -7.91 -1.22 14.31
C ARG A 125 -6.43 -1.58 14.13
N LEU A 126 -5.87 -1.29 12.96
CA LEU A 126 -4.45 -1.48 12.67
C LEU A 126 -3.57 -0.60 13.59
N MET A 127 -3.88 0.69 13.67
CA MET A 127 -3.13 1.65 14.50
C MET A 127 -3.27 1.37 16.00
N ALA A 128 -4.41 0.80 16.42
CA ALA A 128 -4.67 0.39 17.80
C ALA A 128 -4.26 -1.06 18.08
N ALA A 129 -3.45 -1.71 17.23
CA ALA A 129 -2.83 -2.96 17.61
C ALA A 129 -1.94 -2.76 18.86
N PRO A 130 -1.95 -3.66 19.86
CA PRO A 130 -2.50 -5.03 19.85
C PRO A 130 -3.90 -5.17 20.49
N PHE A 131 -4.68 -4.10 20.63
CA PHE A 131 -5.89 -4.11 21.47
C PHE A 131 -7.08 -4.86 20.85
N PHE A 132 -7.14 -4.98 19.53
CA PHE A 132 -8.22 -5.68 18.80
C PHE A 132 -7.77 -7.02 18.23
N SER A 133 -8.72 -7.93 17.97
CA SER A 133 -8.44 -9.10 17.14
C SER A 133 -8.05 -8.66 15.73
N VAL A 134 -7.22 -9.46 15.05
CA VAL A 134 -6.68 -9.13 13.73
C VAL A 134 -7.43 -9.94 12.67
N ALA A 135 -8.20 -9.24 11.83
CA ALA A 135 -8.84 -9.80 10.65
C ALA A 135 -7.92 -9.72 9.42
N PHE A 136 -8.28 -10.39 8.33
CA PHE A 136 -7.51 -10.35 7.09
C PHE A 136 -7.34 -8.92 6.56
N ALA A 137 -8.39 -8.10 6.60
CA ALA A 137 -8.33 -6.71 6.15
C ALA A 137 -7.30 -5.87 6.93
N ASP A 138 -7.23 -6.04 8.26
CA ASP A 138 -6.26 -5.30 9.09
C ASP A 138 -4.83 -5.75 8.81
N PHE A 139 -4.63 -7.06 8.62
CA PHE A 139 -3.36 -7.66 8.21
C PHE A 139 -2.91 -7.11 6.85
N TRP A 140 -3.81 -7.17 5.86
CA TRP A 140 -3.55 -6.78 4.49
C TRP A 140 -3.20 -5.31 4.42
N LEU A 141 -3.99 -4.44 5.05
CA LEU A 141 -3.76 -3.00 5.06
C LEU A 141 -2.42 -2.64 5.71
N GLY A 142 -2.05 -3.32 6.80
CA GLY A 142 -0.77 -3.06 7.43
C GLY A 142 0.43 -3.43 6.54
N ASP A 143 0.31 -4.44 5.68
CA ASP A 143 1.34 -4.73 4.68
C ASP A 143 1.42 -3.65 3.59
N GLN A 144 0.30 -3.01 3.26
CA GLN A 144 0.29 -1.83 2.37
C GLN A 144 1.00 -0.65 3.04
N PHE A 145 0.77 -0.41 4.33
CA PHE A 145 1.43 0.67 5.08
C PHE A 145 2.95 0.51 5.10
N ASN A 146 3.47 -0.73 5.19
CA ASN A 146 4.92 -0.97 5.13
C ASN A 146 5.52 -0.52 3.80
N SER A 147 4.79 -0.72 2.70
CA SER A 147 5.17 -0.25 1.36
C SER A 147 4.94 1.25 1.16
N MET A 148 4.25 1.92 2.09
CA MET A 148 3.97 3.37 2.07
C MET A 148 4.72 4.15 3.15
N THR A 149 5.78 3.60 3.74
CA THR A 149 6.54 4.26 4.82
C THR A 149 6.94 5.69 4.46
N ILE A 150 7.32 5.93 3.20
CA ILE A 150 7.66 7.27 2.69
C ILE A 150 6.48 8.26 2.74
N VAL A 151 5.24 7.81 2.56
CA VAL A 151 4.04 8.65 2.68
C VAL A 151 3.86 9.12 4.13
N PHE A 152 4.19 8.29 5.12
CA PHE A 152 4.15 8.67 6.54
C PHE A 152 5.19 9.76 6.84
N ILE A 153 6.40 9.61 6.30
CA ILE A 153 7.47 10.60 6.43
C ILE A 153 7.07 11.92 5.76
N ASP A 154 6.53 11.87 4.55
CA ASP A 154 6.04 13.05 3.83
C ASP A 154 4.91 13.76 4.59
N PHE A 155 3.98 13.00 5.15
CA PHE A 155 2.91 13.56 5.99
C PHE A 155 3.48 14.31 7.19
N LYS A 156 4.49 13.72 7.88
CA LYS A 156 5.20 14.38 8.98
C LYS A 156 5.91 15.65 8.51
N ASN A 157 6.62 15.59 7.38
CA ASN A 157 7.36 16.73 6.84
C ASN A 157 6.42 17.86 6.42
N LEU A 158 5.28 17.51 5.81
CA LEU A 158 4.24 18.45 5.42
C LEU A 158 3.61 19.13 6.64
N LEU A 159 3.28 18.36 7.68
CA LEU A 159 2.75 18.89 8.93
C LEU A 159 3.74 19.86 9.59
N CYS A 160 5.01 19.45 9.70
CA CYS A 160 6.07 20.30 10.25
C CYS A 160 6.23 21.60 9.44
N PHE A 161 6.24 21.51 8.11
CA PHE A 161 6.36 22.66 7.22
C PHE A 161 5.23 23.68 7.45
N TYR A 162 3.97 23.26 7.43
CA TYR A 162 2.85 24.20 7.60
C TYR A 162 2.72 24.74 9.02
N VAL A 163 3.11 23.98 10.04
CA VAL A 163 3.13 24.46 11.44
C VAL A 163 4.21 25.52 11.63
N ARG A 164 5.40 25.33 11.06
CA ARG A 164 6.54 26.26 11.19
C ARG A 164 6.52 27.40 10.18
N ASN A 165 5.75 27.30 9.10
CA ASN A 165 5.57 28.32 8.06
C ASN A 165 4.10 28.78 7.93
N PRO A 166 3.47 29.32 8.99
CA PRO A 166 2.05 29.68 8.98
C PRO A 166 1.71 30.80 7.97
N PHE A 167 2.69 31.64 7.62
CA PHE A 167 2.55 32.71 6.64
C PHE A 167 2.84 32.27 5.21
N LEU A 168 3.11 30.97 4.98
CA LEU A 168 3.39 30.40 3.67
C LEU A 168 4.47 31.17 2.89
N SER A 169 5.52 31.57 3.60
CA SER A 169 6.64 32.33 3.05
C SER A 169 7.49 31.47 2.13
N GLY A 170 7.81 32.00 0.94
CA GLY A 170 8.75 31.43 -0.03
C GLY A 170 10.17 31.24 0.50
N ASN A 171 10.54 31.98 1.55
CA ASN A 171 11.90 31.96 2.10
C ASN A 171 12.13 30.87 3.16
N TYR A 172 11.08 30.12 3.53
CA TYR A 172 11.20 29.06 4.53
C TYR A 172 11.87 27.83 3.92
N LYS A 173 13.03 27.44 4.47
CA LYS A 173 13.76 26.24 4.03
C LYS A 173 13.09 24.98 4.55
N GLN A 174 12.66 24.13 3.63
CA GLN A 174 11.99 22.86 3.94
C GLN A 174 12.89 21.85 4.67
N ASP A 175 14.21 21.95 4.46
CA ASP A 175 15.24 21.05 4.98
C ASP A 175 15.20 20.91 6.52
N VAL A 176 14.77 21.94 7.25
CA VAL A 176 14.64 21.92 8.73
C VAL A 176 13.72 20.77 9.19
N CYS A 177 12.62 20.54 8.49
CA CYS A 177 11.67 19.49 8.84
C CYS A 177 12.11 18.10 8.35
N GLU A 178 12.99 18.05 7.34
CA GLU A 178 13.46 16.81 6.72
C GLU A 178 14.68 16.25 7.46
N PHE A 179 15.64 17.09 7.82
CA PHE A 179 16.96 16.65 8.31
C PHE A 179 17.20 16.86 9.81
N ASP A 180 16.64 17.90 10.44
CA ASP A 180 16.99 18.19 11.85
C ASP A 180 16.28 17.27 12.86
N ASP A 181 15.12 16.71 12.50
CA ASP A 181 14.27 15.91 13.38
C ASP A 181 14.57 14.40 13.30
N HIS A 182 15.83 13.98 13.46
CA HIS A 182 16.27 12.58 13.28
C HIS A 182 15.45 11.57 14.11
N ILE A 183 15.15 11.87 15.37
CA ILE A 183 14.39 10.98 16.27
C ILE A 183 12.95 10.82 15.77
N ILE A 184 12.30 11.92 15.38
CA ILE A 184 10.93 11.88 14.89
C ILE A 184 10.87 11.11 13.56
N ASN A 185 11.85 11.31 12.67
CA ASN A 185 11.97 10.55 11.43
C ASN A 185 12.09 9.05 11.71
N ALA A 186 12.94 8.66 12.66
CA ALA A 186 13.09 7.26 13.06
C ALA A 186 11.80 6.67 13.63
N CYS A 187 11.11 7.41 14.51
CA CYS A 187 9.83 6.99 15.08
C CYS A 187 8.76 6.80 14.01
N VAL A 188 8.55 7.79 13.13
CA VAL A 188 7.54 7.74 12.06
C VAL A 188 7.84 6.63 11.06
N SER A 189 9.11 6.47 10.66
CA SER A 189 9.54 5.39 9.77
C SER A 189 9.29 3.99 10.36
N SER A 190 9.30 3.89 11.69
CA SER A 190 9.09 2.62 12.40
C SER A 190 7.62 2.24 12.55
N LEU A 191 6.67 3.19 12.38
CA LEU A 191 5.25 2.97 12.65
C LEU A 191 4.64 1.82 11.82
N PRO A 192 4.84 1.73 10.49
CA PRO A 192 4.25 0.63 9.72
C PRO A 192 4.72 -0.76 10.17
N ALA A 193 6.01 -0.90 10.46
CA ALA A 193 6.59 -2.15 10.97
C ALA A 193 6.10 -2.45 12.39
N TRP A 194 5.97 -1.43 13.24
CA TRP A 194 5.42 -1.56 14.58
C TRP A 194 3.98 -2.07 14.58
N PHE A 195 3.09 -1.50 13.75
CA PHE A 195 1.70 -1.95 13.70
C PHE A 195 1.60 -3.43 13.33
N ARG A 196 2.37 -3.88 12.33
CA ARG A 196 2.42 -5.29 11.94
C ARG A 196 3.05 -6.19 12.99
N PHE A 197 4.13 -5.74 13.63
CA PHE A 197 4.74 -6.44 14.75
C PHE A 197 3.72 -6.67 15.89
N ALA A 198 3.03 -5.61 16.32
CA ALA A 198 2.01 -5.67 17.36
C ALA A 198 0.83 -6.57 16.98
N GLN A 199 0.36 -6.52 15.73
CA GLN A 199 -0.66 -7.44 15.22
C GLN A 199 -0.21 -8.90 15.28
N CYS A 200 1.03 -9.21 14.87
CA CYS A 200 1.57 -10.56 14.92
C CYS A 200 1.65 -11.09 16.37
N LEU A 201 2.08 -10.26 17.32
CA LEU A 201 2.07 -10.63 18.75
C LEU A 201 0.66 -10.87 19.27
N ARG A 202 -0.31 -10.04 18.85
CA ARG A 202 -1.72 -10.22 19.19
C ARG A 202 -2.25 -11.55 18.65
N GLN A 203 -1.98 -11.87 17.39
CA GLN A 203 -2.38 -13.14 16.79
C GLN A 203 -1.74 -14.35 17.50
N TYR A 204 -0.47 -14.24 17.90
CA TYR A 204 0.18 -15.27 18.73
C TYR A 204 -0.54 -15.46 20.07
N ARG A 205 -0.89 -14.36 20.75
CA ARG A 205 -1.59 -14.42 22.04
C ARG A 205 -2.95 -15.12 21.91
N ASP A 206 -3.69 -14.80 20.85
CA ASP A 206 -5.04 -15.33 20.64
C ASP A 206 -5.02 -16.80 20.19
N ALA A 207 -4.06 -17.21 19.35
CA ALA A 207 -4.00 -18.56 18.77
C ALA A 207 -2.98 -19.52 19.43
N ARG A 208 -2.07 -19.01 20.26
CA ARG A 208 -0.98 -19.74 20.93
C ARG A 208 -0.08 -20.59 20.01
N LYS A 209 0.04 -20.18 18.74
CA LYS A 209 0.83 -20.88 17.72
C LYS A 209 2.06 -20.08 17.33
N LEU A 210 3.27 -20.66 17.46
CA LEU A 210 4.51 -19.96 17.13
C LEU A 210 4.59 -19.56 15.65
N HIS A 211 4.44 -20.52 14.73
CA HIS A 211 4.39 -20.26 13.29
C HIS A 211 2.93 -20.25 12.79
N PRO A 212 2.47 -19.23 12.07
CA PRO A 212 3.26 -18.17 11.44
C PRO A 212 3.47 -16.91 12.30
N TYR A 213 2.82 -16.77 13.45
CA TYR A 213 2.68 -15.46 14.12
C TYR A 213 3.98 -14.87 14.68
N ILE A 214 4.73 -15.60 15.51
CA ILE A 214 6.01 -15.13 16.06
C ILE A 214 7.08 -15.03 14.99
N THR A 215 7.10 -15.97 14.02
CA THR A 215 8.02 -15.87 12.89
C THR A 215 7.74 -14.59 12.08
N ASN A 216 6.47 -14.26 11.83
CA ASN A 216 6.10 -13.02 11.14
C ASN A 216 6.42 -11.78 11.98
N ALA A 217 6.23 -11.83 13.30
CA ALA A 217 6.67 -10.75 14.20
C ALA A 217 8.19 -10.53 14.07
N GLY A 218 8.98 -11.60 14.05
CA GLY A 218 10.42 -11.55 13.83
C GLY A 218 10.79 -10.85 12.52
N LYS A 219 10.07 -11.10 11.43
CA LYS A 219 10.26 -10.40 10.15
C LYS A 219 10.17 -8.88 10.32
N TYR A 220 9.08 -8.37 10.88
CA TYR A 220 8.92 -6.92 11.08
C TYR A 220 9.88 -6.36 12.14
N ALA A 221 10.27 -7.16 13.13
CA ALA A 221 11.25 -6.75 14.13
C ALA A 221 12.64 -6.44 13.53
N THR A 222 13.01 -7.06 12.40
CA THR A 222 14.27 -6.76 11.69
C THR A 222 14.35 -5.33 11.15
N VAL A 223 13.20 -4.64 10.99
CA VAL A 223 13.13 -3.27 10.49
C VAL A 223 13.63 -2.27 11.53
N PHE A 224 13.38 -2.50 12.82
CA PHE A 224 13.78 -1.57 13.90
C PHE A 224 15.30 -1.31 13.95
N PRO A 225 16.19 -2.33 13.99
CA PRO A 225 17.62 -2.07 13.96
C PRO A 225 18.08 -1.45 12.63
N THR A 226 17.41 -1.74 11.51
CA THR A 226 17.72 -1.09 10.22
C THR A 226 17.49 0.42 10.32
N ILE A 227 16.36 0.85 10.89
CA ILE A 227 16.05 2.28 11.07
C ILE A 227 16.99 2.91 12.10
N LEU A 228 17.26 2.23 13.21
CA LEU A 228 18.19 2.70 14.24
C LEU A 228 19.57 3.00 13.64
N PHE A 229 20.16 2.03 12.93
CA PHE A 229 21.49 2.22 12.36
C PHE A 229 21.50 3.19 11.17
N ALA A 230 20.43 3.28 10.38
CA ALA A 230 20.28 4.35 9.39
C ALA A 230 20.28 5.73 10.05
N THR A 231 19.60 5.87 11.21
CA THR A 231 19.54 7.13 11.96
C THR A 231 20.90 7.49 12.54
N LEU A 232 21.55 6.56 13.24
CA LEU A 232 22.89 6.75 13.81
C LEU A 232 23.92 7.08 12.72
N MET A 233 23.86 6.39 11.57
CA MET A 233 24.73 6.68 10.43
C MET A 233 24.60 8.13 9.93
N ASN A 234 23.39 8.70 9.95
CA ASN A 234 23.18 10.10 9.56
C ASN A 234 23.55 11.10 10.66
N VAL A 235 23.22 10.83 11.92
CA VAL A 235 23.56 11.69 13.06
C VAL A 235 25.07 11.84 13.23
N TYR A 236 25.80 10.73 13.11
CA TYR A 236 27.25 10.70 13.28
C TYR A 236 27.99 10.87 11.94
N ARG A 237 27.33 11.38 10.89
CA ARG A 237 27.91 11.47 9.54
C ARG A 237 29.17 12.34 9.51
N ASP A 238 29.12 13.48 10.19
CA ASP A 238 30.18 14.50 10.15
C ASP A 238 31.34 14.21 11.11
N GLU A 239 31.21 13.19 11.97
CA GLU A 239 32.28 12.75 12.89
C GLU A 239 33.34 11.85 12.21
N TYR A 240 33.11 11.41 10.97
CA TYR A 240 34.01 10.53 10.23
C TYR A 240 34.46 11.15 8.91
N ASP A 241 35.78 11.12 8.62
CA ASP A 241 36.35 11.70 7.39
C ASP A 241 35.71 11.17 6.10
N THR A 242 35.30 9.90 6.10
CA THR A 242 34.65 9.28 4.95
C THR A 242 33.48 8.44 5.41
N PHE A 243 32.45 8.38 4.56
CA PHE A 243 31.24 7.61 4.83
C PHE A 243 31.52 6.13 5.13
N LEU A 244 32.54 5.55 4.49
CA LEU A 244 32.94 4.14 4.69
C LEU A 244 33.59 3.87 6.06
N LYS A 245 34.15 4.89 6.72
CA LYS A 245 34.73 4.77 8.06
C LYS A 245 33.66 4.77 9.16
N ASN A 246 32.43 5.17 8.86
CA ASN A 246 31.34 5.18 9.83
C ASN A 246 30.92 3.73 10.17
N PRO A 247 31.09 3.25 11.42
CA PRO A 247 30.75 1.87 11.78
C PRO A 247 29.24 1.59 11.68
N PHE A 248 28.39 2.61 11.86
CA PHE A 248 26.95 2.46 11.77
C PHE A 248 26.48 2.15 10.33
N LEU A 249 27.26 2.51 9.32
CA LEU A 249 27.02 2.11 7.93
C LEU A 249 27.00 0.59 7.79
N TRP A 250 28.01 -0.10 8.34
CA TRP A 250 28.15 -1.54 8.23
C TRP A 250 27.08 -2.28 9.03
N CYS A 251 26.70 -1.74 10.19
CA CYS A 251 25.53 -2.22 10.94
C CYS A 251 24.24 -2.04 10.13
N PHE A 252 24.03 -0.88 9.51
CA PHE A 252 22.88 -0.62 8.65
C PHE A 252 22.81 -1.62 7.49
N ILE A 253 23.90 -1.80 6.74
CA ILE A 253 23.97 -2.75 5.61
C ILE A 253 23.65 -4.18 6.09
N CYS A 254 24.22 -4.61 7.22
CA CYS A 254 23.98 -5.94 7.78
C CYS A 254 22.49 -6.15 8.12
N PHE A 255 21.88 -5.25 8.88
CA PHE A 255 20.47 -5.38 9.26
C PHE A 255 19.53 -5.19 8.07
N LYS A 256 19.86 -4.32 7.12
CA LYS A 256 19.11 -4.13 5.86
C LYS A 256 19.14 -5.42 5.02
N MET A 257 20.29 -6.09 4.92
CA MET A 257 20.41 -7.40 4.26
C MET A 257 19.56 -8.46 4.95
N ILE A 258 19.64 -8.58 6.28
CA ILE A 258 18.83 -9.54 7.06
C ILE A 258 17.34 -9.29 6.83
N SER A 259 16.90 -8.03 6.93
CA SER A 259 15.51 -7.63 6.71
C SER A 259 15.03 -7.94 5.29
N THR A 260 15.88 -7.69 4.30
CA THR A 260 15.59 -7.94 2.88
C THR A 260 15.45 -9.43 2.59
N ILE A 261 16.40 -10.25 3.04
CA ILE A 261 16.39 -11.70 2.85
C ILE A 261 15.19 -12.33 3.56
N TYR A 262 14.94 -11.95 4.82
CA TYR A 262 13.80 -12.48 5.56
C TYR A 262 12.48 -12.05 4.91
N GLY A 263 12.35 -10.78 4.52
CA GLY A 263 11.18 -10.29 3.81
C GLY A 263 10.94 -11.04 2.48
N PHE A 264 11.98 -11.26 1.69
CA PHE A 264 11.89 -12.02 0.43
C PHE A 264 11.45 -13.46 0.67
N ALA A 265 12.10 -14.15 1.61
CA ALA A 265 11.74 -15.51 1.99
C ALA A 265 10.29 -15.60 2.47
N TRP A 266 9.84 -14.61 3.26
CA TRP A 266 8.47 -14.55 3.76
C TRP A 266 7.45 -14.36 2.65
N ASP A 267 7.71 -13.49 1.68
CA ASP A 267 6.78 -13.32 0.56
C ASP A 267 6.60 -14.64 -0.20
N ILE A 268 7.70 -15.30 -0.56
CA ILE A 268 7.66 -16.53 -1.36
C ILE A 268 7.05 -17.70 -0.57
N LEU A 269 7.53 -17.93 0.65
CA LEU A 269 7.16 -19.12 1.44
C LEU A 269 5.90 -18.93 2.28
N GLY A 270 5.75 -17.75 2.89
CA GLY A 270 4.65 -17.42 3.80
C GLY A 270 3.44 -16.89 3.04
N ASP A 271 3.58 -15.73 2.42
CA ASP A 271 2.46 -15.00 1.83
C ASP A 271 1.92 -15.67 0.56
N PHE A 272 2.81 -16.12 -0.32
CA PHE A 272 2.44 -16.80 -1.57
C PHE A 272 2.35 -18.31 -1.43
N GLY A 273 3.01 -18.89 -0.43
CA GLY A 273 3.00 -20.33 -0.20
C GLY A 273 3.64 -21.15 -1.33
N LEU A 274 4.60 -20.57 -2.06
CA LEU A 274 5.30 -21.21 -3.18
C LEU A 274 6.42 -22.14 -2.70
N LEU A 275 7.20 -22.69 -3.64
CA LEU A 275 8.28 -23.66 -3.39
C LEU A 275 7.81 -24.96 -2.70
N LYS A 276 6.61 -25.43 -3.04
CA LYS A 276 6.04 -26.67 -2.48
C LYS A 276 6.22 -27.87 -3.41
N VAL A 277 6.12 -27.64 -4.72
CA VAL A 277 6.20 -28.71 -5.72
C VAL A 277 7.59 -28.73 -6.35
N TYR A 278 8.30 -29.85 -6.20
CA TYR A 278 9.68 -30.02 -6.72
C TYR A 278 9.79 -30.99 -7.90
N LYS A 279 8.67 -31.59 -8.31
CA LYS A 279 8.54 -32.51 -9.44
C LYS A 279 7.15 -32.27 -10.07
N LYS A 280 7.01 -32.42 -11.40
CA LYS A 280 5.81 -32.11 -12.25
C LYS A 280 5.90 -30.75 -12.96
N GLU A 281 4.87 -30.41 -13.75
CA GLU A 281 4.81 -29.17 -14.54
C GLU A 281 4.69 -27.86 -13.73
N ASN A 282 4.55 -27.94 -12.39
CA ASN A 282 4.41 -26.80 -11.47
C ASN A 282 5.66 -26.66 -10.58
N ILE A 283 6.87 -26.87 -11.14
CA ILE A 283 8.12 -26.80 -10.37
C ILE A 283 8.22 -25.43 -9.69
N PHE A 284 8.51 -25.44 -8.39
CA PHE A 284 8.61 -24.27 -7.50
C PHE A 284 7.29 -23.54 -7.21
N LEU A 285 6.15 -24.04 -7.68
CA LEU A 285 4.83 -23.46 -7.42
C LEU A 285 4.03 -24.30 -6.41
N ARG A 286 2.73 -23.97 -6.29
CA ARG A 286 1.72 -24.75 -5.57
C ARG A 286 1.04 -25.74 -6.51
N GLU A 287 0.34 -26.71 -5.93
CA GLU A 287 -0.45 -27.67 -6.70
C GLU A 287 -1.60 -26.98 -7.45
N ASN A 288 -2.33 -26.12 -6.74
CA ASN A 288 -3.41 -25.31 -7.28
C ASN A 288 -2.93 -23.87 -7.47
N VAL A 289 -3.11 -23.34 -8.67
CA VAL A 289 -2.81 -21.96 -9.06
C VAL A 289 -3.91 -21.45 -9.97
N ILE A 290 -4.31 -20.18 -9.81
CA ILE A 290 -5.37 -19.57 -10.64
C ILE A 290 -4.78 -18.83 -11.84
N TYR A 291 -3.64 -18.15 -11.65
CA TYR A 291 -3.02 -17.35 -12.70
C TYR A 291 -2.12 -18.21 -13.61
N PRO A 292 -1.72 -17.72 -14.80
CA PRO A 292 -0.76 -18.41 -15.64
C PRO A 292 0.59 -18.64 -14.93
N LYS A 293 1.23 -19.79 -15.13
CA LYS A 293 2.51 -20.15 -14.46
C LYS A 293 3.59 -19.08 -14.65
N ASN A 294 3.69 -18.52 -15.86
CA ASN A 294 4.65 -17.46 -16.19
C ASN A 294 4.50 -16.22 -15.30
N PHE A 295 3.29 -15.90 -14.84
CA PHE A 295 3.06 -14.79 -13.93
C PHE A 295 3.71 -15.03 -12.56
N TYR A 296 3.67 -16.26 -12.03
CA TYR A 296 4.33 -16.57 -10.76
C TYR A 296 5.86 -16.51 -10.88
N TYR A 297 6.43 -17.02 -11.98
CA TYR A 297 7.88 -16.92 -12.20
C TYR A 297 8.33 -15.47 -12.37
N PHE A 298 7.57 -14.66 -13.11
CA PHE A 298 7.78 -13.22 -13.20
C PHE A 298 7.77 -12.57 -11.82
N LEU A 299 6.75 -12.86 -11.00
CA LEU A 299 6.61 -12.30 -9.65
C LEU A 299 7.74 -12.71 -8.71
N ILE A 300 8.29 -13.93 -8.82
CA ILE A 300 9.48 -14.34 -8.03
C ILE A 300 10.68 -13.46 -8.39
N ILE A 301 10.93 -13.25 -9.69
CA ILE A 301 12.05 -12.45 -10.19
C ILE A 301 11.86 -10.97 -9.84
N GLU A 302 10.68 -10.42 -10.11
CA GLU A 302 10.33 -9.03 -9.83
C GLU A 302 10.45 -8.73 -8.33
N ASN A 303 9.92 -9.59 -7.46
CA ASN A 303 10.02 -9.40 -6.02
C ASN A 303 11.46 -9.48 -5.53
N PHE A 304 12.31 -10.34 -6.13
CA PHE A 304 13.74 -10.37 -5.84
C PHE A 304 14.39 -9.04 -6.23
N VAL A 305 14.26 -8.62 -7.49
CA VAL A 305 14.88 -7.39 -8.00
C VAL A 305 14.46 -6.17 -7.19
N LEU A 306 13.16 -5.99 -6.94
CA LEU A 306 12.67 -4.81 -6.23
C LEU A 306 12.99 -4.83 -4.73
N ARG A 307 13.03 -6.00 -4.07
CA ARG A 307 13.47 -6.08 -2.66
C ARG A 307 14.94 -5.73 -2.49
N PHE A 308 15.78 -6.11 -3.45
CA PHE A 308 17.21 -5.79 -3.46
C PHE A 308 17.53 -4.44 -4.12
N PHE A 309 16.52 -3.67 -4.55
CA PHE A 309 16.72 -2.39 -5.23
C PHE A 309 17.54 -1.38 -4.42
N TRP A 310 17.48 -1.47 -3.08
CA TRP A 310 18.30 -0.62 -2.20
C TRP A 310 19.81 -0.76 -2.45
N ILE A 311 20.29 -1.88 -3.01
CA ILE A 311 21.70 -2.06 -3.39
C ILE A 311 22.12 -1.05 -4.47
N VAL A 312 21.18 -0.60 -5.31
CA VAL A 312 21.41 0.43 -6.33
C VAL A 312 21.06 1.81 -5.81
N ASP A 313 19.89 1.96 -5.19
CA ASP A 313 19.38 3.22 -4.64
C ASP A 313 20.37 3.83 -3.63
N PHE A 314 20.82 3.04 -2.64
CA PHE A 314 21.65 3.55 -1.56
C PHE A 314 23.00 4.12 -2.03
N PRO A 315 23.83 3.43 -2.85
CA PRO A 315 25.05 4.01 -3.38
C PRO A 315 24.83 5.22 -4.28
N MET A 316 23.75 5.25 -5.08
CA MET A 316 23.45 6.39 -5.96
C MET A 316 23.20 7.67 -5.16
N VAL A 317 22.52 7.56 -4.01
CA VAL A 317 22.33 8.68 -3.08
C VAL A 317 23.61 8.99 -2.31
N ALA A 318 24.29 7.98 -1.76
CA ALA A 318 25.49 8.17 -0.94
C ALA A 318 26.66 8.80 -1.71
N LEU A 319 26.77 8.51 -3.02
CA LEU A 319 27.78 9.08 -3.92
C LEU A 319 27.32 10.38 -4.59
N ASN A 320 26.14 10.91 -4.23
CA ASN A 320 25.54 12.12 -4.79
C ASN A 320 25.31 12.07 -6.32
N TYR A 321 25.14 10.89 -6.93
CA TYR A 321 24.78 10.78 -8.35
C TYR A 321 23.31 11.18 -8.59
N VAL A 322 22.44 10.93 -7.61
CA VAL A 322 21.03 11.28 -7.67
C VAL A 322 20.61 11.95 -6.36
N ASN A 323 19.82 13.02 -6.44
CA ASN A 323 19.24 13.67 -5.27
C ASN A 323 18.38 12.69 -4.45
N ILE A 324 18.53 12.69 -3.13
CA ILE A 324 17.79 11.82 -2.20
C ILE A 324 16.27 11.88 -2.41
N ARG A 325 15.69 13.07 -2.59
CA ARG A 325 14.24 13.26 -2.79
C ARG A 325 13.75 12.60 -4.07
N LYS A 326 14.55 12.65 -5.15
CA LYS A 326 14.26 11.97 -6.41
C LYS A 326 14.37 10.45 -6.26
N MET A 327 15.43 9.97 -5.63
CA MET A 327 15.62 8.53 -5.47
C MET A 327 14.54 7.91 -4.57
N GLU A 328 14.19 8.56 -3.46
CA GLU A 328 13.05 8.15 -2.62
C GLU A 328 11.71 8.17 -3.39
N SER A 329 11.55 9.09 -4.34
CA SER A 329 10.38 9.13 -5.23
C SER A 329 10.35 7.96 -6.21
N ILE A 330 11.51 7.45 -6.62
CA ILE A 330 11.61 6.27 -7.49
C ILE A 330 11.41 5.00 -6.65
N SER A 331 12.15 4.86 -5.56
CA SER A 331 12.08 3.71 -4.65
C SER A 331 10.69 3.52 -4.07
N GLY A 332 10.01 4.61 -3.68
CA GLY A 332 8.62 4.55 -3.18
C GLY A 332 7.63 4.07 -4.24
N LEU A 333 7.74 4.56 -5.48
CA LEU A 333 6.88 4.11 -6.58
C LEU A 333 7.11 2.63 -6.91
N LEU A 334 8.37 2.18 -6.96
CA LEU A 334 8.73 0.78 -7.20
C LEU A 334 8.18 -0.12 -6.08
N GLU A 335 8.27 0.30 -4.82
CA GLU A 335 7.73 -0.45 -3.69
C GLU A 335 6.19 -0.55 -3.73
N ILE A 336 5.49 0.50 -4.18
CA ILE A 336 4.04 0.47 -4.44
C ILE A 336 3.70 -0.52 -5.56
N ILE A 337 4.45 -0.52 -6.67
CA ILE A 337 4.26 -1.46 -7.79
C ILE A 337 4.49 -2.90 -7.32
N ARG A 338 5.55 -3.14 -6.55
CA ARG A 338 5.84 -4.46 -5.95
C ARG A 338 4.67 -4.96 -5.12
N ARG A 339 4.12 -4.09 -4.27
CA ARG A 339 2.96 -4.43 -3.42
C ARG A 339 1.69 -4.67 -4.25
N TYR A 340 1.49 -3.90 -5.32
CA TYR A 340 0.41 -4.12 -6.27
C TYR A 340 0.48 -5.52 -6.91
N ILE A 341 1.67 -5.99 -7.28
CA ILE A 341 1.86 -7.36 -7.83
C ILE A 341 1.65 -8.41 -6.73
N TRP A 342 2.20 -8.19 -5.54
CA TRP A 342 2.03 -9.06 -4.36
C TRP A 342 0.55 -9.29 -4.01
N ASN A 343 -0.29 -8.26 -4.15
CA ASN A 343 -1.72 -8.31 -3.87
C ASN A 343 -2.46 -9.42 -4.66
N TYR A 344 -2.10 -9.66 -5.91
CA TYR A 344 -2.70 -10.72 -6.74
C TYR A 344 -2.51 -12.10 -6.15
N VAL A 345 -1.28 -12.46 -5.83
CA VAL A 345 -0.96 -13.81 -5.35
C VAL A 345 -1.29 -13.97 -3.87
N ARG A 346 -1.19 -12.92 -3.05
CA ARG A 346 -1.60 -13.00 -1.64
C ARG A 346 -3.09 -13.31 -1.50
N LEU A 347 -3.95 -12.60 -2.22
CA LEU A 347 -5.40 -12.82 -2.12
C LEU A 347 -5.81 -14.15 -2.75
N GLU A 348 -5.17 -14.54 -3.85
CA GLU A 348 -5.41 -15.86 -4.42
C GLU A 348 -5.01 -16.97 -3.44
N ASN A 349 -3.91 -16.82 -2.70
CA ASN A 349 -3.50 -17.81 -1.70
C ASN A 349 -4.51 -17.90 -0.55
N GLU A 350 -5.04 -16.76 -0.10
CA GLU A 350 -6.11 -16.73 0.89
C GLU A 350 -7.40 -17.37 0.37
N HIS A 351 -7.75 -17.10 -0.89
CA HIS A 351 -8.92 -17.69 -1.54
C HIS A 351 -8.81 -19.21 -1.58
N LEU A 352 -7.69 -19.74 -2.08
CA LEU A 352 -7.46 -21.19 -2.15
C LEU A 352 -7.45 -21.83 -0.76
N TYR A 353 -6.93 -21.15 0.25
CA TYR A 353 -6.99 -21.60 1.64
C TYR A 353 -8.44 -21.69 2.16
N ASN A 354 -9.27 -20.66 1.90
CA ASN A 354 -10.67 -20.65 2.29
C ASN A 354 -11.51 -21.71 1.56
N VAL A 355 -11.23 -21.95 0.27
CA VAL A 355 -11.86 -23.05 -0.49
C VAL A 355 -11.49 -24.41 0.11
N GLY A 356 -10.22 -24.63 0.45
CA GLY A 356 -9.75 -25.85 1.10
C GLY A 356 -10.35 -26.12 2.48
N GLN A 357 -10.86 -25.08 3.16
CA GLN A 357 -11.58 -25.19 4.44
C GLN A 357 -13.11 -25.19 4.28
N TYR A 358 -13.63 -25.32 3.04
CA TYR A 358 -15.06 -25.26 2.71
C TYR A 358 -15.76 -23.95 3.10
N ARG A 359 -15.00 -22.87 3.34
CA ARG A 359 -15.54 -21.53 3.62
C ARG A 359 -15.88 -20.75 2.36
N ALA A 360 -15.39 -21.22 1.21
CA ALA A 360 -15.73 -20.70 -0.12
C ALA A 360 -15.92 -21.87 -1.10
N VAL A 361 -16.85 -21.73 -2.04
CA VAL A 361 -17.06 -22.72 -3.11
C VAL A 361 -16.24 -22.30 -4.33
N ARG A 362 -15.58 -23.28 -4.97
CA ARG A 362 -14.62 -23.08 -6.07
C ARG A 362 -15.24 -22.43 -7.32
N ASP A 363 -16.54 -22.67 -7.54
CA ASP A 363 -17.25 -22.25 -8.74
C ASP A 363 -18.52 -21.46 -8.34
N ILE A 364 -18.43 -20.12 -8.33
CA ILE A 364 -19.62 -19.26 -8.40
C ILE A 364 -19.43 -18.30 -9.56
N PHE A 365 -19.90 -18.70 -10.74
CA PHE A 365 -20.24 -17.74 -11.78
C PHE A 365 -21.46 -16.97 -11.27
N ILE A 366 -21.24 -15.82 -10.62
CA ILE A 366 -22.32 -14.85 -10.42
C ILE A 366 -22.58 -14.23 -11.78
N ALA A 367 -23.32 -14.96 -12.63
CA ALA A 367 -24.03 -14.34 -13.72
C ALA A 367 -24.90 -13.23 -13.10
N PRO A 368 -24.89 -12.01 -13.65
CA PRO A 368 -25.86 -11.00 -13.23
C PRO A 368 -27.24 -11.64 -13.35
N LEU A 369 -28.04 -11.57 -12.29
CA LEU A 369 -29.47 -11.83 -12.41
C LEU A 369 -30.00 -10.76 -13.34
N GLU A 370 -30.08 -11.06 -14.63
CA GLU A 370 -30.99 -10.35 -15.53
C GLU A 370 -32.35 -10.41 -14.84
N LYS A 371 -32.94 -9.24 -14.58
CA LYS A 371 -34.33 -9.15 -14.15
C LYS A 371 -35.15 -9.75 -15.27
N ARG A 372 -35.46 -11.05 -15.17
CA ARG A 372 -36.48 -11.65 -16.01
C ARG A 372 -37.77 -10.88 -15.73
N PRO A 373 -38.46 -10.35 -16.76
CA PRO A 373 -39.75 -9.73 -16.55
C PRO A 373 -40.70 -10.75 -15.89
N ILE A 374 -41.52 -10.25 -14.96
CA ILE A 374 -42.41 -11.02 -14.08
C ILE A 374 -43.48 -11.82 -14.88
N THR A 375 -43.56 -11.63 -16.20
CA THR A 375 -44.55 -12.24 -17.09
C THR A 375 -44.43 -13.76 -17.27
N ASP A 376 -43.27 -14.36 -16.98
CA ASP A 376 -43.08 -15.82 -17.18
C ASP A 376 -43.57 -16.67 -16.00
N PHE A 377 -43.93 -16.06 -14.85
CA PHE A 377 -44.46 -16.80 -13.70
C PHE A 377 -45.98 -17.05 -13.80
N GLU A 378 -46.72 -16.19 -14.50
CA GLU A 378 -48.17 -16.36 -14.70
C GLU A 378 -48.47 -17.47 -15.73
N GLU A 379 -47.63 -17.66 -16.77
CA GLU A 379 -47.80 -18.77 -17.73
C GLU A 379 -47.48 -20.15 -17.13
N MET A 380 -46.74 -20.22 -16.01
CA MET A 380 -46.38 -21.48 -15.36
C MET A 380 -47.44 -21.94 -14.36
N ASP A 381 -48.15 -21.01 -13.71
CA ASP A 381 -49.28 -21.32 -12.83
C ASP A 381 -50.55 -21.73 -13.61
N ASP A 382 -50.80 -21.13 -14.77
CA ASP A 382 -51.93 -21.54 -15.63
C ASP A 382 -51.77 -22.97 -16.15
N LYS A 383 -50.54 -23.39 -16.50
CA LYS A 383 -50.26 -24.77 -16.95
C LYS A 383 -50.36 -25.81 -15.83
N LEU A 384 -50.08 -25.44 -14.59
CA LEU A 384 -50.22 -26.34 -13.43
C LEU A 384 -51.69 -26.53 -13.01
N SER A 385 -52.57 -25.56 -13.29
CA SER A 385 -54.01 -25.69 -13.02
C SER A 385 -54.71 -26.65 -13.99
N GLU A 386 -54.30 -26.69 -15.27
CA GLU A 386 -54.90 -27.58 -16.28
C GLU A 386 -54.50 -29.05 -16.16
N THR A 387 -53.42 -29.37 -15.43
CA THR A 387 -52.91 -30.76 -15.35
C THR A 387 -53.44 -31.54 -14.12
N SER A 388 -54.33 -30.95 -13.31
CA SER A 388 -54.86 -31.56 -12.07
C SER A 388 -56.25 -32.19 -12.20
N ILE A 389 -56.77 -32.31 -13.42
CA ILE A 389 -57.98 -33.08 -13.73
C ILE A 389 -57.53 -34.26 -14.60
N PHE A 390 -57.65 -35.47 -14.07
CA PHE A 390 -57.43 -36.81 -14.65
C PHE A 390 -56.30 -37.63 -13.98
N TYR A 391 -56.80 -38.60 -13.20
CA TYR A 391 -56.17 -39.75 -12.52
C TYR A 391 -55.63 -39.55 -11.11
#